data_AF-A0A0K0EMS7-F1
#
_entry.id   AF-A0A0K0EMS7-F1
#
_cell.length_a   1.000
_cell.length_b   1.000
_cell.length_c   1.000
_cell.angle_alpha   90.00
_cell.angle_beta   90.00
_cell.angle_gamma   90.00
#
_symmetry.space_group_name_H-M   'P 1'
#
loop_
_entity.id
_entity.type
_entity.pdbx_description
1 polymer ?
#
loop_
_entity_poly.entity_id
_entity_poly.type
_entity_poly.pdbx_seq_one_letter_code
_entity_poly.pdbx_strand_id
1 'polypeptide(L)'
;MINKCNSLYAYIMCGDFNIQPYSKMYNFILGDQSEYIFNETTSSEKTPTESTKTSTFSNNNSNRKHVIEFDYIITDEKKEDYRNNFIHCLPFASVYKHYTGEPRELEISTYNTCGASNPDYIFYGVANTIISEDIVFVNETSTLSLLGRLTLPSASKIAQNLGPMPNSITSSDHLLLLAHFQMK
;
A
#
# COMPACT_ATOMS: atom_id res chain seq x y z
N MET A 1 27.54 -4.54 4.40
CA MET A 1 26.67 -5.64 3.97
C MET A 1 25.80 -6.04 5.13
N ILE A 2 24.52 -5.71 5.11
CA ILE A 2 23.57 -6.24 6.08
C ILE A 2 23.18 -7.64 5.57
N ASN A 3 23.48 -8.68 6.35
CA ASN A 3 23.18 -10.06 5.96
C ASN A 3 21.66 -10.22 5.78
N LYS A 4 21.23 -10.92 4.72
CA LYS A 4 19.83 -11.32 4.55
C LYS A 4 19.36 -11.99 5.85
N CYS A 5 18.26 -11.51 6.42
CA CYS A 5 17.70 -12.12 7.61
C CYS A 5 17.06 -13.44 7.17
N ASN A 6 17.69 -14.57 7.48
CA ASN A 6 17.00 -15.86 7.48
C ASN A 6 16.07 -15.87 8.70
N SER A 7 14.92 -15.21 8.58
CA SER A 7 13.89 -15.26 9.61
C SER A 7 13.42 -16.71 9.75
N LEU A 8 13.73 -17.32 10.89
CA LEU A 8 13.23 -18.65 11.25
C LEU A 8 11.73 -18.66 11.50
N TYR A 9 11.12 -17.49 11.69
CA TYR A 9 9.72 -17.34 12.06
C TYR A 9 8.89 -16.86 10.87
N ALA A 10 7.67 -17.38 10.79
CA ALA A 10 6.62 -16.81 9.97
C ALA A 10 6.17 -15.47 10.55
N TYR A 11 5.95 -14.47 9.70
CA TYR A 11 5.46 -13.15 10.11
C TYR A 11 4.47 -12.61 9.09
N ILE A 12 3.50 -11.86 9.62
CA ILE A 12 2.44 -11.19 8.87
C ILE A 12 2.36 -9.76 9.42
N MET A 13 2.26 -8.79 8.54
CA MET A 13 2.11 -7.37 8.86
C MET A 13 0.83 -6.85 8.22
N CYS A 14 -0.11 -6.38 9.04
CA CYS A 14 -1.40 -5.88 8.60
C CYS A 14 -1.57 -4.42 9.01
N GLY A 15 -2.33 -3.66 8.22
CA GLY A 15 -2.76 -2.32 8.63
C GLY A 15 -3.29 -1.47 7.48
N ASP A 16 -3.87 -0.34 7.87
CA ASP A 16 -4.04 0.81 7.00
C ASP A 16 -2.71 1.59 7.02
N PHE A 17 -2.01 1.59 5.90
CA PHE A 17 -0.72 2.27 5.74
C PHE A 17 -0.89 3.68 5.17
N ASN A 18 -2.08 4.05 4.71
CA ASN A 18 -2.34 5.29 3.97
C ASN A 18 -1.40 5.50 2.77
N ILE A 19 -0.98 4.41 2.11
CA ILE A 19 -0.15 4.43 0.89
C ILE A 19 -0.88 3.77 -0.28
N GLN A 20 -0.52 4.13 -1.51
CA GLN A 20 -1.02 3.43 -2.71
C GLN A 20 -0.11 2.26 -3.10
N PRO A 21 -0.67 1.23 -3.77
CA PRO A 21 0.13 0.15 -4.34
C PRO A 21 1.20 0.71 -5.28
N TYR A 22 2.38 0.09 -5.25
CA TYR A 22 3.53 0.48 -6.08
C TYR A 22 4.15 1.85 -5.80
N SER A 23 3.66 2.57 -4.79
CA SER A 23 4.34 3.77 -4.27
C SER A 23 5.74 3.42 -3.72
N LYS A 24 6.58 4.44 -3.53
CA LYS A 24 7.92 4.26 -2.94
C LYS A 24 7.90 3.54 -1.59
N MET A 25 6.97 3.91 -0.71
CA MET A 25 6.85 3.26 0.59
C MET A 25 6.38 1.80 0.45
N TYR A 26 5.48 1.51 -0.48
CA TYR A 26 5.05 0.15 -0.77
C TYR A 26 6.22 -0.71 -1.27
N ASN A 27 7.01 -0.21 -2.23
CA ASN A 27 8.16 -0.96 -2.77
C ASN A 27 9.28 -1.11 -1.73
N PHE A 28 9.48 -0.10 -0.88
CA PHE A 28 10.36 -0.20 0.28
C PHE A 28 9.94 -1.33 1.20
N ILE A 29 8.65 -1.41 1.61
CA ILE A 29 8.12 -2.49 2.45
C ILE A 29 8.36 -3.87 1.84
N LEU A 30 8.25 -4.02 0.52
CA LEU A 30 8.52 -5.30 -0.15
C LEU A 30 10.00 -5.72 -0.08
N GLY A 31 10.89 -4.87 0.43
CA GLY A 31 12.31 -5.13 0.56
C GLY A 31 13.07 -4.93 -0.74
N ASP A 32 12.56 -4.11 -1.66
CA ASP A 32 13.38 -3.60 -2.75
C ASP A 32 14.56 -2.83 -2.16
N GLN A 33 15.77 -3.13 -2.62
CA GLN A 33 17.01 -2.58 -2.08
C GLN A 33 17.43 -1.28 -2.78
N SER A 34 16.54 -0.67 -3.54
CA SER A 34 16.78 0.65 -4.08
C SER A 34 16.91 1.67 -2.95
N GLU A 35 17.77 2.67 -3.14
CA GLU A 35 17.96 3.74 -2.17
C GLU A 35 16.69 4.59 -2.12
N TYR A 36 15.92 4.46 -1.03
CA TYR A 36 14.71 5.24 -0.83
C TYR A 36 15.00 6.54 -0.10
N ILE A 37 14.81 7.66 -0.80
CA ILE A 37 14.68 8.99 -0.19
C ILE A 37 13.20 9.28 -0.04
N PHE A 38 12.71 9.20 1.20
CA PHE A 38 11.37 9.62 1.55
C PHE A 38 11.34 11.13 1.77
N ASN A 39 10.39 11.79 1.13
CA ASN A 39 10.04 13.19 1.38
C ASN A 39 8.51 13.29 1.52
N GLU A 40 7.98 14.45 1.93
CA GLU A 40 6.53 14.65 2.11
C GLU A 40 5.70 14.22 0.89
N THR A 41 6.24 14.36 -0.33
CA THR A 41 5.54 13.96 -1.55
C THR A 41 5.48 12.45 -1.76
N THR A 42 6.42 11.68 -1.21
CA THR A 42 6.44 10.20 -1.34
C THR A 42 5.35 9.49 -0.54
N SER A 43 4.83 10.14 0.51
CA SER A 43 3.77 9.58 1.36
C SER A 43 2.36 9.82 0.79
N SER A 44 2.23 10.63 -0.27
CA SER A 44 0.94 11.09 -0.80
C SER A 44 0.81 10.94 -2.31
N GLU A 45 1.52 10.00 -2.94
CA GLU A 45 1.41 9.77 -4.39
C GLU A 45 -0.03 9.40 -4.78
N LYS A 46 -0.77 10.44 -5.17
CA LYS A 46 -2.05 10.36 -5.87
C LYS A 46 -1.79 9.83 -7.28
N THR A 47 -2.74 9.07 -7.80
CA THR A 47 -2.76 8.54 -9.18
C THR A 47 -2.35 9.60 -10.21
N PRO A 48 -1.51 9.26 -11.22
CA PRO A 48 -1.27 10.15 -12.34
C PRO A 48 -2.53 10.19 -13.22
N THR A 49 -3.32 11.26 -13.07
CA THR A 49 -4.36 11.58 -14.05
C THR A 49 -3.70 12.24 -15.25
N GLU A 50 -3.58 11.50 -16.36
CA GLU A 50 -3.34 12.09 -17.66
C GLU A 50 -4.52 13.01 -18.02
N SER A 51 -4.29 14.33 -18.05
CA SER A 51 -4.39 15.14 -19.27
C SER A 51 -4.61 16.65 -19.03
N THR A 52 -3.79 17.41 -19.76
CA THR A 52 -4.04 18.74 -20.33
C THR A 52 -3.75 20.00 -19.50
N LYS A 53 -2.93 20.85 -20.13
CA LYS A 53 -2.30 22.11 -19.69
C LYS A 53 -3.29 23.28 -19.52
N THR A 54 -2.76 24.32 -18.84
CA THR A 54 -3.24 25.73 -18.71
C THR A 54 -4.33 25.92 -17.66
N SER A 55 -4.27 26.86 -16.71
CA SER A 55 -3.53 28.13 -16.58
C SER A 55 -3.43 28.58 -15.11
N THR A 56 -2.52 29.52 -14.90
CA THR A 56 -2.08 30.25 -13.70
C THR A 56 -3.17 30.93 -12.84
N PHE A 57 -2.83 31.14 -11.55
CA PHE A 57 -3.42 32.02 -10.51
C PHE A 57 -4.40 31.44 -9.46
N SER A 58 -3.85 31.05 -8.30
CA SER A 58 -4.13 31.58 -6.92
C SER A 58 -5.38 32.48 -6.77
N ASN A 59 -6.31 32.35 -5.82
CA ASN A 59 -6.16 32.05 -4.39
C ASN A 59 -7.53 31.69 -3.73
N ASN A 60 -7.48 30.75 -2.78
CA ASN A 60 -8.19 30.66 -1.50
C ASN A 60 -9.69 30.30 -1.34
N ASN A 61 -9.84 29.20 -0.59
CA ASN A 61 -10.83 28.89 0.45
C ASN A 61 -12.14 28.17 0.07
N SER A 62 -12.05 26.84 0.01
CA SER A 62 -13.07 25.96 0.61
C SER A 62 -12.47 24.65 1.12
N ASN A 63 -12.08 24.68 2.40
CA ASN A 63 -12.49 23.73 3.44
C ASN A 63 -12.81 22.28 3.02
N ARG A 64 -11.79 21.41 3.08
CA ARG A 64 -11.86 20.14 3.81
C ARG A 64 -10.45 19.63 4.09
N LYS A 65 -9.90 20.14 5.18
CA LYS A 65 -8.70 19.66 5.88
C LYS A 65 -8.99 18.27 6.43
N HIS A 66 -8.45 17.24 5.80
CA HIS A 66 -8.00 16.01 6.46
C HIS A 66 -6.63 15.67 5.87
N VAL A 67 -5.69 16.59 6.05
CA VAL A 67 -4.28 16.25 6.07
C VAL A 67 -4.05 15.88 7.53
N ILE A 68 -4.11 14.58 7.85
CA ILE A 68 -3.41 14.11 9.04
C ILE A 68 -1.93 14.21 8.65
N GLU A 69 -1.42 15.41 8.80
CA GLU A 69 0.00 15.73 8.81
C GLU A 69 0.51 15.07 10.09
N PHE A 70 0.94 13.81 9.97
CA PHE A 70 1.79 13.24 10.99
C PHE A 70 3.12 13.98 10.90
N ASP A 71 3.20 15.12 11.59
CA ASP A 71 4.45 15.70 12.07
C ASP A 71 5.08 14.68 13.03
N TYR A 72 5.72 13.64 12.48
CA TYR A 72 6.74 12.94 13.23
C TYR A 72 7.93 13.87 13.34
N ILE A 73 7.89 14.74 14.36
CA ILE A 73 9.10 15.29 14.94
C ILE A 73 9.81 14.09 15.58
N ILE A 74 10.68 13.42 14.83
CA ILE A 74 11.78 12.70 15.45
C ILE A 74 12.59 13.83 16.11
N THR A 75 12.36 14.04 17.40
CA THR A 75 13.10 15.00 18.20
C THR A 75 14.53 14.50 18.29
N ASP A 76 15.34 14.88 17.31
CA ASP A 76 16.78 14.89 17.45
C ASP A 76 17.21 16.36 17.40
N GLU A 77 17.91 16.80 18.44
CA GLU A 77 18.29 18.20 18.68
C GLU A 77 19.36 18.72 17.69
N LYS A 78 19.55 18.03 16.57
CA LYS A 78 20.52 18.37 15.52
C LYS A 78 19.85 18.21 14.16
N LYS A 79 19.87 19.28 13.37
CA LYS A 79 19.49 19.30 11.95
C LYS A 79 20.41 18.39 11.13
N GLU A 80 20.26 17.08 11.24
CA GLU A 80 20.89 16.14 10.33
C GLU A 80 19.95 15.90 9.14
N ASP A 81 20.54 15.96 7.94
CA ASP A 81 19.87 15.74 6.66
C ASP A 81 19.31 14.31 6.64
N TYR A 82 17.98 14.15 6.70
CA TYR A 82 17.28 12.85 6.73
C TYR A 82 17.43 12.02 5.45
N ARG A 83 18.45 12.28 4.62
CA ARG A 83 18.81 11.52 3.41
C ARG A 83 19.59 10.25 3.73
N ASN A 84 19.27 9.59 4.83
CA ASN A 84 19.85 8.29 5.13
C ASN A 84 19.07 7.21 4.39
N ASN A 85 19.79 6.33 3.70
CA ASN A 85 19.22 5.20 2.98
C ASN A 85 18.54 4.26 3.98
N PHE A 86 17.22 4.10 3.85
CA PHE A 86 16.47 3.12 4.63
C PHE A 86 16.59 1.75 3.98
N ILE A 87 16.99 0.75 4.77
CA ILE A 87 17.08 -0.65 4.34
C ILE A 87 16.53 -1.51 5.47
N HIS A 88 15.70 -2.50 5.15
CA HIS A 88 15.34 -3.57 6.07
C HIS A 88 15.68 -4.94 5.49
N CYS A 89 15.75 -5.95 6.36
CA CYS A 89 16.14 -7.31 5.99
C CYS A 89 14.98 -8.31 6.02
N LEU A 90 13.75 -7.83 6.19
CA LEU A 90 12.53 -8.64 6.16
C LEU A 90 11.97 -8.69 4.74
N PRO A 91 12.11 -9.81 4.00
CA PRO A 91 11.47 -9.97 2.70
C PRO A 91 9.95 -10.13 2.82
N PHE A 92 9.19 -9.20 2.25
CA PHE A 92 7.73 -9.25 2.24
C PHE A 92 7.18 -9.53 0.84
N ALA A 93 5.98 -10.12 0.81
CA ALA A 93 5.07 -10.05 -0.33
C ALA A 93 3.72 -9.51 0.12
N SER A 94 3.03 -8.78 -0.77
CA SER A 94 1.62 -8.43 -0.58
C SER A 94 0.75 -9.64 -0.83
N VAL A 95 -0.26 -9.86 0.02
CA VAL A 95 -1.31 -10.87 -0.21
C VAL A 95 -2.11 -10.52 -1.46
N TYR A 96 -2.31 -9.23 -1.72
CA TYR A 96 -3.16 -8.72 -2.80
C TYR A 96 -2.33 -8.37 -4.03
N LYS A 97 -2.94 -8.48 -5.22
CA LYS A 97 -2.27 -8.17 -6.49
C LYS A 97 -2.51 -6.73 -6.92
N HIS A 98 -3.41 -6.01 -6.26
CA HIS A 98 -3.79 -4.62 -6.49
C HIS A 98 -4.53 -4.37 -7.81
N TYR A 99 -4.76 -5.42 -8.60
CA TYR A 99 -5.61 -5.44 -9.76
C TYR A 99 -6.57 -6.62 -9.69
N THR A 100 -7.79 -6.37 -10.11
CA THR A 100 -8.82 -7.37 -10.40
C THR A 100 -8.40 -8.21 -11.62
N GLY A 101 -9.21 -9.22 -11.96
CA GLY A 101 -8.97 -10.11 -13.09
C GLY A 101 -9.17 -9.43 -14.44
N GLU A 102 -9.92 -10.06 -15.33
CA GLU A 102 -10.30 -9.49 -16.63
C GLU A 102 -11.73 -8.92 -16.52
N PRO A 103 -11.97 -7.61 -16.77
CA PRO A 103 -11.00 -6.58 -17.15
C PRO A 103 -10.11 -6.15 -15.98
N ARG A 104 -8.85 -5.79 -16.29
CA ARG A 104 -7.85 -5.36 -15.30
C ARG A 104 -8.17 -3.98 -14.74
N GLU A 105 -8.95 -3.94 -13.65
CA GLU A 105 -9.23 -2.73 -12.87
C GLU A 105 -8.47 -2.73 -11.53
N LEU A 106 -8.24 -1.57 -10.93
CA LEU A 106 -7.61 -1.48 -9.60
C LEU A 106 -8.49 -2.12 -8.52
N GLU A 107 -7.90 -2.96 -7.66
CA GLU A 107 -8.51 -3.39 -6.40
C GLU A 107 -8.56 -2.20 -5.43
N ILE A 108 -9.69 -2.04 -4.74
CA ILE A 108 -9.87 -0.99 -3.73
C ILE A 108 -10.17 -1.61 -2.37
N SER A 109 -9.72 -0.95 -1.31
CA SER A 109 -10.05 -1.31 0.07
C SER A 109 -10.85 -0.21 0.78
N THR A 110 -10.98 0.98 0.20
CA THR A 110 -11.90 2.01 0.69
C THR A 110 -12.64 2.69 -0.45
N TYR A 111 -13.89 3.07 -0.19
CA TYR A 111 -14.72 3.82 -1.12
C TYR A 111 -15.70 4.72 -0.38
N ASN A 112 -15.42 6.02 -0.39
CA ASN A 112 -16.26 7.03 0.25
C ASN A 112 -16.69 8.11 -0.75
N THR A 113 -17.38 9.15 -0.28
CA THR A 113 -17.86 10.23 -1.15
C THR A 113 -16.74 11.04 -1.81
N CYS A 114 -15.51 10.96 -1.31
CA CYS A 114 -14.35 11.63 -1.88
C CYS A 114 -13.66 10.80 -2.97
N GLY A 115 -13.85 9.48 -2.99
CA GLY A 115 -13.29 8.60 -4.00
C GLY A 115 -12.99 7.19 -3.50
N ALA A 116 -12.25 6.46 -4.33
CA ALA A 116 -11.77 5.11 -4.05
C ALA A 116 -10.26 5.11 -3.83
N SER A 117 -9.76 4.28 -2.92
CA SER A 117 -8.33 4.04 -2.77
C SER A 117 -8.04 2.65 -2.18
N ASN A 118 -6.76 2.28 -2.10
CA ASN A 118 -6.33 1.00 -1.55
C ASN A 118 -5.21 1.18 -0.48
N PRO A 119 -5.53 1.74 0.70
CA PRO A 119 -4.55 1.99 1.75
C PRO A 119 -4.31 0.81 2.70
N ASP A 120 -5.14 -0.25 2.62
CA ASP A 120 -5.08 -1.40 3.52
C ASP A 120 -4.28 -2.54 2.92
N TYR A 121 -3.41 -3.16 3.73
CA TYR A 121 -2.55 -4.24 3.29
C TYR A 121 -2.47 -5.38 4.30
N ILE A 122 -2.27 -6.58 3.76
CA ILE A 122 -1.73 -7.73 4.47
C ILE A 122 -0.44 -8.10 3.73
N PHE A 123 0.70 -7.88 4.38
CA PHE A 123 2.00 -8.37 3.94
C PHE A 123 2.39 -9.61 4.73
N TYR A 124 3.14 -10.51 4.11
CA TYR A 124 3.65 -11.70 4.78
C TYR A 124 5.09 -11.99 4.38
N GLY A 125 5.81 -12.67 5.29
CA GLY A 125 7.20 -13.03 5.09
C GLY A 125 7.38 -14.11 4.03
N VAL A 126 8.34 -13.91 3.12
CA VAL A 126 8.64 -14.81 1.99
C VAL A 126 10.13 -15.09 1.89
N ALA A 127 10.55 -16.13 1.16
CA ALA A 127 11.97 -16.40 0.97
C ALA A 127 12.62 -15.39 0.02
N ASN A 128 11.93 -15.07 -1.08
CA ASN A 128 12.26 -13.99 -2.01
C ASN A 128 11.10 -13.72 -2.97
N THR A 129 11.17 -12.59 -3.66
CA THR A 129 10.32 -12.24 -4.78
C THR A 129 11.18 -12.10 -6.03
N ILE A 130 10.68 -12.59 -7.17
CA ILE A 130 11.34 -12.47 -8.47
C ILE A 130 10.37 -11.76 -9.40
N ILE A 131 10.81 -10.64 -9.96
CA ILE A 131 10.04 -9.89 -10.95
C ILE A 131 10.54 -10.34 -12.33
N SER A 132 9.64 -10.87 -13.15
CA SER A 132 9.92 -11.20 -14.55
C SER A 132 8.86 -10.54 -15.41
N GLU A 133 9.29 -9.61 -16.27
CA GLU A 133 8.41 -8.76 -17.08
C GLU A 133 7.41 -8.03 -16.17
N ASP A 134 6.12 -8.32 -16.30
CA ASP A 134 5.03 -7.74 -15.51
C ASP A 134 4.47 -8.70 -14.44
N ILE A 135 5.15 -9.82 -14.19
CA ILE A 135 4.70 -10.86 -13.26
C ILE A 135 5.64 -10.95 -12.06
N VAL A 136 5.06 -10.85 -10.86
CA VAL A 136 5.75 -11.08 -9.60
C VAL A 136 5.58 -12.54 -9.19
N PHE A 137 6.68 -13.28 -9.19
CA PHE A 137 6.77 -14.62 -8.62
C PHE A 137 7.20 -14.53 -7.17
N VAL A 138 6.45 -15.18 -6.29
CA VAL A 138 6.71 -15.19 -4.85
C VAL A 138 7.18 -16.58 -4.45
N ASN A 139 8.41 -16.67 -3.96
CA ASN A 139 8.94 -17.89 -3.36
C ASN A 139 8.65 -17.85 -1.86
N GLU A 140 7.68 -18.65 -1.43
CA GLU A 140 7.27 -18.74 -0.04
C GLU A 140 8.32 -19.42 0.84
N THR A 141 8.25 -19.22 2.16
CA THR A 141 9.14 -19.90 3.09
C THR A 141 8.70 -21.34 3.32
N SER A 142 9.57 -22.13 3.95
CA SER A 142 9.20 -23.46 4.44
C SER A 142 8.26 -23.43 5.64
N THR A 143 7.94 -22.26 6.19
CA THR A 143 7.16 -22.09 7.44
C THR A 143 5.78 -21.47 7.20
N LEU A 144 5.58 -20.78 6.07
CA LEU A 144 4.34 -20.06 5.78
C LEU A 144 4.01 -20.11 4.29
N SER A 145 2.74 -20.37 3.98
CA SER A 145 2.21 -20.32 2.61
C SER A 145 0.81 -19.72 2.57
N LEU A 146 0.53 -18.93 1.53
CA LEU A 146 -0.76 -18.31 1.25
C LEU A 146 -1.64 -19.30 0.46
N LEU A 147 -2.68 -19.82 1.10
CA LEU A 147 -3.64 -20.75 0.48
C LEU A 147 -4.73 -20.02 -0.32
N GLY A 148 -5.09 -18.81 0.09
CA GLY A 148 -6.13 -18.02 -0.57
C GLY A 148 -6.39 -16.69 0.11
N ARG A 149 -7.23 -15.87 -0.52
CA ARG A 149 -7.66 -14.57 0.00
C ARG A 149 -9.09 -14.26 -0.43
N LEU A 150 -9.78 -13.43 0.33
CA LEU A 150 -11.01 -12.81 -0.14
C LEU A 150 -10.64 -11.72 -1.14
N THR A 151 -11.10 -11.85 -2.38
CA THR A 151 -10.82 -10.91 -3.47
C THR A 151 -11.38 -9.52 -3.17
N LEU A 152 -10.64 -8.47 -3.53
CA LEU A 152 -11.14 -7.11 -3.47
C LEU A 152 -11.86 -6.71 -4.77
N PRO A 153 -12.91 -5.91 -4.68
CA PRO A 153 -13.63 -5.40 -5.83
C PRO A 153 -12.92 -4.19 -6.45
N SER A 154 -13.36 -3.82 -7.66
CA SER A 154 -13.03 -2.53 -8.26
C SER A 154 -13.98 -1.42 -7.77
N ALA A 155 -13.57 -0.16 -7.97
CA ALA A 155 -14.39 1.00 -7.64
C ALA A 155 -15.75 0.99 -8.38
N SER A 156 -15.76 0.59 -9.65
CA SER A 156 -16.98 0.46 -10.45
C SER A 156 -17.93 -0.58 -9.85
N LYS A 157 -17.39 -1.73 -9.41
CA LYS A 157 -18.18 -2.79 -8.79
C LYS A 157 -18.78 -2.38 -7.44
N ILE A 158 -18.01 -1.72 -6.57
CA ILE A 158 -18.56 -1.20 -5.30
C ILE A 158 -19.61 -0.13 -5.55
N ALA A 159 -19.34 0.84 -6.44
CA ALA A 159 -20.27 1.92 -6.75
C ALA A 159 -21.64 1.39 -7.22
N GLN A 160 -21.64 0.33 -8.03
CA GLN A 160 -22.86 -0.28 -8.55
C GLN A 160 -23.66 -1.07 -7.51
N ASN A 161 -22.99 -1.76 -6.57
CA ASN A 161 -23.66 -2.76 -5.71
C ASN A 161 -23.85 -2.29 -4.26
N LEU A 162 -22.98 -1.42 -3.76
CA LEU A 162 -22.95 -0.98 -2.37
C LEU A 162 -22.99 0.55 -2.23
N GLY A 163 -22.42 1.27 -3.22
CA GLY A 163 -22.29 2.72 -3.19
C GLY A 163 -21.20 3.19 -2.20
N PRO A 164 -21.07 4.52 -2.02
CA PRO A 164 -20.15 5.10 -1.05
C PRO A 164 -20.40 4.56 0.36
N MET A 165 -19.30 4.36 1.08
CA MET A 165 -19.28 3.88 2.45
C MET A 165 -18.68 4.97 3.38
N PRO A 166 -19.01 4.99 4.69
CA PRO A 166 -20.05 4.17 5.32
C PRO A 166 -21.45 4.54 4.81
N ASN A 167 -22.39 3.61 4.96
CA ASN A 167 -23.80 3.79 4.59
C ASN A 167 -24.71 2.97 5.51
N SER A 168 -25.99 2.79 5.15
CA SER A 168 -26.95 2.04 5.97
C SER A 168 -26.66 0.53 6.08
N ILE A 169 -25.78 -0.01 5.23
CA ILE A 169 -25.42 -1.44 5.18
C ILE A 169 -24.07 -1.69 5.88
N THR A 170 -23.12 -0.76 5.76
CA THR A 170 -21.78 -0.88 6.35
C THR A 170 -21.39 0.38 7.12
N SER A 171 -20.89 0.17 8.34
CA SER A 171 -20.49 1.26 9.24
C SER A 171 -19.07 1.77 9.04
N SER A 172 -18.26 1.11 8.21
CA SER A 172 -16.89 1.50 7.86
C SER A 172 -16.83 1.89 6.38
N ASP A 173 -15.98 2.86 6.03
CA ASP A 173 -15.60 3.12 4.63
C ASP A 173 -14.53 2.17 4.09
N HIS A 174 -13.90 1.37 4.97
CA HIS A 174 -12.94 0.34 4.59
C HIS A 174 -13.61 -1.04 4.45
N LEU A 175 -13.16 -1.80 3.45
CA LEU A 175 -13.46 -3.21 3.24
C LEU A 175 -12.51 -4.05 4.08
N LEU A 176 -13.03 -5.15 4.63
CA LEU A 176 -12.19 -6.12 5.33
C LEU A 176 -11.28 -6.86 4.34
N LEU A 177 -9.99 -6.95 4.68
CA LEU A 177 -9.06 -7.85 4.02
C LEU A 177 -9.04 -9.18 4.77
N LEU A 178 -8.93 -10.29 4.03
CA LEU A 178 -8.90 -11.63 4.60
C LEU A 178 -7.98 -12.53 3.78
N ALA A 179 -7.09 -13.23 4.49
CA ALA A 179 -6.15 -14.18 3.92
C ALA A 179 -6.21 -15.51 4.69
N HIS A 180 -6.03 -16.61 3.97
CA HIS A 180 -5.90 -17.93 4.54
C HIS A 180 -4.47 -18.40 4.37
N PHE A 181 -3.77 -18.60 5.48
CA PHE A 181 -2.40 -19.11 5.50
C PHE A 181 -2.35 -20.53 6.05
N GLN A 182 -1.40 -21.30 5.55
CA GLN A 182 -0.95 -22.54 6.16
C GLN A 182 0.42 -22.30 6.80
N MET A 183 0.52 -22.58 8.10
CA MET A 183 1.81 -22.79 8.74
C MET A 183 2.30 -24.21 8.46
N LYS A 184 3.60 -24.33 8.17
CA LYS A 184 4.26 -25.58 7.79
C LYS A 184 5.27 -26.01 8.84
#